data_AF-A0A8S3SEM6-F1
#
_entry.id   AF-A0A8S3SEM6-F1
#
_cell.length_a   1.000
_cell.length_b   1.000
_cell.length_c   1.000
_cell.angle_alpha   90.00
_cell.angle_beta   90.00
_cell.angle_gamma   90.00
#
_symmetry.space_group_name_H-M   'P 1'
#
loop_
_entity.id
_entity.type
_entity.pdbx_description
1 polymer ?
#
loop_
_entity_poly.entity_id
_entity_poly.type
_entity_poly.pdbx_seq_one_letter_code
_entity_poly.pdbx_strand_id
1 'polypeptide(L)'
;MNKQNYILSLWVNIAKRRLFCYQKEKQRSHFKCEIKKNLQQSVNAVGTTESLTSRVQRCKVNIDEQHIDFRTAKDFAVKMMDVINSSNHKDHCLPLQTKPWRVLSQKLKTVNKSSLCPTLQEKGKLRQEIIVERQQQLDSCEKQGPLMTRFIKSLTDLLPSDIQCGLFISWLKIILAERTGKILCKSKQKHTTDLRALENALNKNVDESVLKLLQHEKYQIDNRCSDEIIGIEHLLREMGQMYEAVIECEARKDNLQVYLDVLPTIAAKLFILGEPFELLDGDVMNVPLIWIKAVLKKVTDILGDKGYLQ
;
A
#
# COMPACT_ATOMS: atom_id res chain seq x y z
N MET A 1 -28.35 46.52 -30.72
CA MET A 1 -27.46 46.44 -29.54
C MET A 1 -27.00 44.99 -29.37
N ASN A 2 -25.71 44.74 -29.60
CA ASN A 2 -25.16 43.39 -29.81
C ASN A 2 -25.05 42.56 -28.51
N LYS A 3 -25.60 41.34 -28.54
CA LYS A 3 -25.52 40.32 -27.48
C LYS A 3 -24.07 39.94 -27.09
N GLN A 4 -23.09 40.19 -27.96
CA GLN A 4 -21.67 39.98 -27.65
C GLN A 4 -21.12 40.95 -26.58
N ASN A 5 -21.64 42.17 -26.49
CA ASN A 5 -21.15 43.16 -25.51
C ASN A 5 -21.61 42.86 -24.07
N TYR A 6 -22.71 42.12 -23.90
CA TYR A 6 -23.21 41.71 -22.58
C TYR A 6 -22.43 40.51 -22.02
N ILE A 7 -22.00 39.60 -22.90
CA ILE A 7 -21.17 38.45 -22.51
C ILE A 7 -19.75 38.92 -22.16
N LEU A 8 -19.17 39.84 -22.94
CA LEU A 8 -17.87 40.44 -22.62
C LEU A 8 -17.86 41.22 -21.30
N SER A 9 -18.94 41.96 -20.97
CA SER A 9 -19.03 42.68 -19.69
C SER A 9 -19.21 41.75 -18.48
N LEU A 10 -19.88 40.60 -18.66
CA LEU A 10 -19.97 39.53 -17.65
C LEU A 10 -18.63 38.81 -17.45
N TRP A 11 -17.91 38.50 -18.54
CA TRP A 11 -16.58 37.88 -18.45
C TRP A 11 -15.54 38.81 -17.83
N VAL A 12 -15.56 40.10 -18.16
CA VAL A 12 -14.69 41.11 -17.53
C VAL A 12 -15.02 41.31 -16.05
N ASN A 13 -16.31 41.25 -15.65
CA ASN A 13 -16.70 41.30 -14.24
C ASN A 13 -16.34 40.04 -13.44
N ILE A 14 -16.41 38.86 -14.06
CA ILE A 14 -15.99 37.59 -13.45
C ILE A 14 -14.46 37.54 -13.30
N ALA A 15 -13.72 38.02 -14.32
CA ALA A 15 -12.26 38.12 -14.27
C ALA A 15 -11.78 39.15 -13.22
N LYS A 16 -12.45 40.30 -13.10
CA LYS A 16 -12.14 41.32 -12.07
C LYS A 16 -12.42 40.86 -10.63
N ARG A 17 -13.31 39.89 -10.41
CA ARG A 17 -13.61 39.35 -9.07
C ARG A 17 -12.75 38.15 -8.65
N ARG A 18 -11.85 37.64 -9.51
CA ARG A 18 -11.06 36.42 -9.23
C ARG A 18 -9.56 36.49 -9.48
N LEU A 19 -8.98 37.65 -9.76
CA LEU A 19 -7.52 37.85 -9.63
C LEU A 19 -7.20 38.52 -8.29
N PHE A 20 -7.05 37.70 -7.25
CA PHE A 20 -6.44 38.14 -5.99
C PHE A 20 -4.92 38.10 -6.15
N CYS A 21 -4.31 39.28 -6.30
CA CYS A 21 -2.87 39.46 -6.24
C CYS A 21 -2.31 39.03 -4.88
N TYR A 22 -1.15 38.38 -4.94
CA TYR A 22 -0.44 37.69 -3.86
C TYR A 22 0.08 38.67 -2.79
N GLN A 23 -0.49 38.66 -1.57
CA GLN A 23 0.13 39.22 -0.36
C GLN A 23 0.25 38.14 0.74
N LYS A 24 1.43 38.09 1.36
CA LYS A 24 2.25 36.87 1.45
C LYS A 24 1.88 35.82 2.52
N GLU A 25 1.09 36.11 3.56
CA GLU A 25 0.83 35.10 4.63
C GLU A 25 -0.59 35.08 5.21
N LYS A 26 -1.21 36.24 5.47
CA LYS A 26 -2.56 36.33 6.07
C LYS A 26 -3.68 35.80 5.17
N GLN A 27 -3.49 35.84 3.84
CA GLN A 27 -4.45 35.33 2.87
C GLN A 27 -4.34 33.83 2.60
N ARG A 28 -3.20 33.18 2.92
CA ARG A 28 -2.99 31.77 2.58
C ARG A 28 -3.87 30.85 3.45
N SER A 29 -4.05 31.19 4.72
CA SER A 29 -4.96 30.49 5.64
C SER A 29 -6.43 30.71 5.24
N HIS A 30 -6.80 31.96 4.92
CA HIS A 30 -8.14 32.31 4.46
C HIS A 30 -8.49 31.60 3.14
N PHE A 31 -7.59 31.62 2.15
CA PHE A 31 -7.75 30.94 0.88
C PHE A 31 -7.85 29.42 1.02
N LYS A 32 -7.03 28.81 1.89
CA LYS A 32 -7.15 27.38 2.24
C LYS A 32 -8.52 27.08 2.88
N CYS A 33 -9.00 27.97 3.76
CA CYS A 33 -10.31 27.82 4.39
C CYS A 33 -11.45 27.95 3.38
N GLU A 34 -11.37 28.90 2.46
CA GLU A 34 -12.32 29.13 1.37
C GLU A 34 -12.38 27.94 0.42
N ILE A 35 -11.22 27.42 -0.02
CA ILE A 35 -11.13 26.22 -0.86
C ILE A 35 -11.71 25.01 -0.11
N LYS A 36 -11.34 24.82 1.16
CA LYS A 36 -11.87 23.71 1.96
C LYS A 36 -13.39 23.80 2.11
N LYS A 37 -13.92 25.00 2.36
CA LYS A 37 -15.37 25.26 2.47
C LYS A 37 -16.08 24.98 1.15
N ASN A 38 -15.54 25.46 0.04
CA ASN A 38 -16.13 25.24 -1.28
C ASN A 38 -16.08 23.77 -1.70
N LEU A 39 -14.96 23.08 -1.47
CA LEU A 39 -14.85 21.64 -1.71
C LEU A 39 -15.83 20.86 -0.83
N GLN A 40 -15.94 21.20 0.46
CA GLN A 40 -16.89 20.56 1.36
C GLN A 40 -18.33 20.79 0.92
N GLN A 41 -18.68 22.01 0.50
CA GLN A 41 -20.00 22.33 -0.04
C GLN A 41 -20.28 21.58 -1.34
N SER A 42 -19.32 21.48 -2.26
CA SER A 42 -19.46 20.70 -3.50
C SER A 42 -19.61 19.20 -3.23
N VAL A 43 -18.82 18.63 -2.31
CA VAL A 43 -18.95 17.22 -1.91
C VAL A 43 -20.29 16.96 -1.23
N ASN A 44 -20.74 17.85 -0.35
CA ASN A 44 -22.04 17.74 0.31
C ASN A 44 -23.20 17.92 -0.68
N ALA A 45 -23.04 18.75 -1.73
CA ALA A 45 -24.03 18.97 -2.78
C ALA A 45 -24.15 17.79 -3.75
N VAL A 46 -23.09 16.98 -3.92
CA VAL A 46 -23.10 15.76 -4.75
C VAL A 46 -23.90 14.62 -4.07
N GLY A 47 -24.18 14.74 -2.77
CA GLY A 47 -24.87 13.71 -1.99
C GLY A 47 -23.96 12.50 -1.70
N THR A 48 -24.35 11.66 -0.73
CA THR A 48 -23.67 10.37 -0.50
C THR A 48 -23.76 9.49 -1.75
N THR A 49 -22.83 8.55 -1.92
CA THR A 49 -22.89 7.53 -2.98
C THR A 49 -24.26 6.84 -3.02
N GLU A 50 -24.89 6.62 -1.87
CA GLU A 50 -26.27 6.09 -1.72
C GLU A 50 -27.37 6.98 -2.34
N SER A 51 -27.20 8.31 -2.33
CA SER A 51 -28.10 9.28 -2.99
C SER A 51 -27.99 9.22 -4.51
N LEU A 52 -26.81 8.88 -5.05
CA LEU A 52 -26.62 8.65 -6.47
C LEU A 52 -27.21 7.30 -6.89
N THR A 53 -26.98 6.22 -6.13
CA THR A 53 -27.54 4.88 -6.40
C THR A 53 -29.07 4.91 -6.51
N SER A 54 -29.74 5.62 -5.61
CA SER A 54 -31.20 5.77 -5.59
C SER A 54 -31.76 6.69 -6.70
N ARG A 55 -30.93 7.58 -7.28
CA ARG A 55 -31.26 8.36 -8.48
C ARG A 55 -31.05 7.55 -9.76
N VAL A 56 -30.00 6.74 -9.81
CA VAL A 56 -29.64 5.89 -10.97
C VAL A 56 -30.65 4.74 -11.15
N GLN A 57 -31.18 4.17 -10.06
CA GLN A 57 -32.28 3.19 -10.10
C GLN A 57 -33.54 3.74 -10.79
N ARG A 58 -33.85 5.03 -10.63
CA ARG A 58 -34.98 5.69 -11.34
C ARG A 58 -34.73 5.85 -12.84
N CYS A 59 -33.47 5.88 -13.27
CA CYS A 59 -33.08 6.03 -14.67
C CYS A 59 -32.92 4.71 -15.43
N LYS A 60 -33.21 3.55 -14.81
CA LYS A 60 -33.01 2.20 -15.38
C LYS A 60 -31.60 1.93 -15.91
N VAL A 61 -30.61 2.66 -15.38
CA VAL A 61 -29.20 2.41 -15.70
C VAL A 61 -28.73 1.26 -14.82
N ASN A 62 -28.13 0.24 -15.42
CA ASN A 62 -27.55 -0.86 -14.66
C ASN A 62 -26.43 -0.33 -13.77
N ILE A 63 -26.48 -0.72 -12.50
CA ILE A 63 -25.53 -0.32 -11.48
C ILE A 63 -24.55 -1.47 -11.32
N ASP A 64 -23.29 -1.27 -11.72
CA ASP A 64 -22.25 -2.30 -11.67
C ASP A 64 -22.05 -2.81 -10.23
N GLU A 65 -22.29 -1.97 -9.22
CA GLU A 65 -22.25 -2.35 -7.80
C GLU A 65 -23.31 -3.39 -7.40
N GLN A 66 -24.34 -3.58 -8.23
CA GLN A 66 -25.37 -4.60 -8.06
C GLN A 66 -25.07 -5.88 -8.85
N HIS A 67 -23.95 -5.96 -9.57
CA HIS A 67 -23.51 -7.21 -10.18
C HIS A 67 -23.01 -8.19 -9.12
N ILE A 68 -23.23 -9.49 -9.32
CA ILE A 68 -22.83 -10.52 -8.35
C ILE A 68 -21.32 -10.54 -8.14
N ASP A 69 -20.55 -10.43 -9.22
CA ASP A 69 -19.08 -10.43 -9.14
C ASP A 69 -18.56 -9.28 -8.30
N PHE A 70 -19.19 -8.12 -8.43
CA PHE A 70 -18.80 -6.92 -7.71
C PHE A 70 -19.12 -7.02 -6.22
N ARG A 71 -20.33 -7.49 -5.87
CA ARG A 71 -20.70 -7.72 -4.47
C ARG A 71 -19.79 -8.75 -3.81
N THR A 72 -19.58 -9.88 -4.46
CA THR A 72 -18.71 -10.94 -3.95
C THR A 72 -17.30 -10.39 -3.70
N ALA A 73 -16.68 -9.76 -4.70
CA ALA A 73 -15.36 -9.17 -4.56
C ALA A 73 -15.27 -8.16 -3.42
N LYS A 74 -16.26 -7.28 -3.29
CA LYS A 74 -16.34 -6.29 -2.21
C LYS A 74 -16.46 -6.94 -0.84
N ASP A 75 -17.29 -7.98 -0.70
CA ASP A 75 -17.48 -8.68 0.58
C ASP A 75 -16.18 -9.33 1.07
N PHE A 76 -15.39 -9.92 0.16
CA PHE A 76 -14.05 -10.44 0.49
C PHE A 76 -13.11 -9.33 0.95
N ALA A 77 -13.10 -8.18 0.27
CA ALA A 77 -12.27 -7.03 0.64
C ALA A 77 -12.66 -6.41 1.99
N VAL A 78 -13.96 -6.32 2.30
CA VAL A 78 -14.45 -5.84 3.60
C VAL A 78 -14.05 -6.81 4.72
N LYS A 79 -14.22 -8.12 4.51
CA LYS A 79 -13.79 -9.15 5.47
C LYS A 79 -12.29 -9.15 5.74
N MET A 80 -11.47 -8.71 4.79
CA MET A 80 -10.03 -8.49 5.00
C MET A 80 -9.79 -7.34 5.99
N MET A 81 -10.58 -6.28 5.92
CA MET A 81 -10.45 -5.14 6.82
C MET A 81 -10.77 -5.46 8.26
N ASP A 82 -11.68 -6.39 8.54
CA ASP A 82 -11.96 -6.84 9.91
C ASP A 82 -10.70 -7.38 10.58
N VAL A 83 -9.90 -8.16 9.83
CA VAL A 83 -8.63 -8.71 10.31
C VAL A 83 -7.59 -7.59 10.49
N ILE A 84 -7.45 -6.70 9.51
CA ILE A 84 -6.50 -5.57 9.57
C ILE A 84 -6.82 -4.63 10.74
N ASN A 85 -8.09 -4.37 11.01
CA ASN A 85 -8.51 -3.48 12.09
C ASN A 85 -8.38 -4.15 13.47
N SER A 86 -8.41 -5.48 13.54
CA SER A 86 -8.18 -6.23 14.78
C SER A 86 -6.69 -6.28 15.20
N SER A 87 -5.78 -6.02 14.27
CA SER A 87 -4.34 -6.01 14.53
C SER A 87 -3.79 -4.59 14.50
N ASN A 88 -3.25 -4.15 15.63
CA ASN A 88 -2.80 -2.76 15.77
C ASN A 88 -1.45 -2.46 15.11
N HIS A 89 -0.71 -3.47 14.60
CA HIS A 89 0.65 -3.28 14.11
C HIS A 89 1.01 -4.14 12.88
N LYS A 90 1.64 -3.51 11.88
CA LYS A 90 2.16 -4.15 10.67
C LYS A 90 3.06 -5.33 10.97
N ASP A 91 3.96 -5.22 11.96
CA ASP A 91 4.87 -6.30 12.37
C ASP A 91 4.16 -7.60 12.77
N HIS A 92 2.94 -7.53 13.30
CA HIS A 92 2.16 -8.72 13.64
C HIS A 92 1.42 -9.30 12.43
N CYS A 93 0.96 -8.43 11.54
CA CYS A 93 0.26 -8.81 10.32
C CYS A 93 1.20 -9.40 9.25
N LEU A 94 2.42 -8.87 9.20
CA LEU A 94 3.39 -9.05 8.12
C LEU A 94 4.81 -9.28 8.69
N PRO A 95 5.00 -10.37 9.46
CA PRO A 95 6.21 -10.58 10.24
C PRO A 95 7.47 -10.81 9.41
N LEU A 96 7.36 -11.23 8.14
CA LEU A 96 8.51 -11.64 7.35
C LEU A 96 9.22 -10.45 6.70
N GLN A 97 8.46 -9.43 6.29
CA GLN A 97 9.00 -8.36 5.44
C GLN A 97 9.59 -7.15 6.18
N THR A 98 9.34 -6.99 7.48
CA THR A 98 9.79 -5.78 8.20
C THR A 98 11.26 -5.88 8.60
N LYS A 99 11.56 -6.15 9.87
CA LYS A 99 12.94 -6.29 10.36
C LYS A 99 13.64 -7.52 9.80
N PRO A 100 13.01 -8.72 9.71
CA PRO A 100 13.71 -9.91 9.25
C PRO A 100 14.23 -9.78 7.83
N TRP A 101 13.41 -9.29 6.90
CA TRP A 101 13.83 -9.12 5.51
C TRP A 101 14.93 -8.07 5.34
N ARG A 102 14.93 -6.99 6.12
CA ARG A 102 16.02 -5.99 6.10
C ARG A 102 17.36 -6.60 6.52
N VAL A 103 17.38 -7.37 7.62
CA VAL A 103 18.58 -8.06 8.11
C VAL A 103 19.10 -9.05 7.07
N LEU A 104 18.21 -9.90 6.57
CA LEU A 104 18.53 -10.89 5.54
C LEU A 104 19.10 -10.23 4.27
N SER A 105 18.47 -9.16 3.81
CA SER A 105 18.87 -8.45 2.59
C SER A 105 20.24 -7.80 2.72
N GLN A 106 20.58 -7.28 3.91
CA GLN A 106 21.92 -6.76 4.18
C GLN A 106 22.98 -7.86 4.14
N LYS A 107 22.67 -9.06 4.65
CA LYS A 107 23.55 -10.24 4.56
C LYS A 107 23.71 -10.71 3.11
N LEU A 108 22.61 -10.81 2.35
CA LEU A 108 22.62 -11.18 0.93
C LEU A 108 23.43 -10.19 0.08
N LYS A 109 23.27 -8.89 0.32
CA LYS A 109 24.08 -7.85 -0.34
C LYS A 109 25.57 -8.03 -0.06
N THR A 110 25.92 -8.32 1.19
CA THR A 110 27.32 -8.49 1.63
C THR A 110 27.93 -9.74 1.00
N VAL A 111 27.21 -10.86 0.97
CA VAL A 111 27.73 -12.13 0.42
C VAL A 111 27.92 -12.07 -1.11
N ASN A 112 27.05 -11.33 -1.81
CA ASN A 112 27.07 -11.21 -3.26
C ASN A 112 28.04 -10.13 -3.78
N LYS A 113 28.48 -9.20 -2.94
CA LYS A 113 29.45 -8.16 -3.32
C LYS A 113 30.85 -8.58 -2.89
N SER A 114 31.65 -9.09 -3.84
CA SER A 114 33.01 -9.59 -3.58
C SER A 114 33.94 -8.59 -2.86
N SER A 115 33.72 -7.28 -3.01
CA SER A 115 34.49 -6.26 -2.28
C SER A 115 34.18 -6.18 -0.78
N LEU A 116 33.02 -6.66 -0.34
CA LEU A 116 32.58 -6.64 1.07
C LEU A 116 32.82 -7.97 1.79
N CYS A 117 33.05 -9.05 1.04
CA CYS A 117 33.28 -10.37 1.58
C CYS A 117 34.29 -11.11 0.68
N PRO A 118 35.60 -10.84 0.85
CA PRO A 118 36.63 -11.31 -0.09
C PRO A 118 37.01 -12.78 0.12
N THR A 119 36.90 -13.32 1.35
CA THR A 119 37.36 -14.69 1.63
C THR A 119 36.25 -15.74 1.50
N LEU A 120 36.61 -16.96 1.10
CA LEU A 120 35.66 -18.08 1.05
C LEU A 120 35.12 -18.45 2.43
N GLN A 121 35.93 -18.31 3.48
CA GLN A 121 35.53 -18.63 4.85
C GLN A 121 34.46 -17.67 5.37
N GLU A 122 34.61 -16.37 5.16
CA GLU A 122 33.61 -15.37 5.52
C GLU A 122 32.31 -15.57 4.72
N LYS A 123 32.42 -15.86 3.41
CA LYS A 123 31.26 -16.20 2.58
C LYS A 123 30.53 -17.42 3.14
N GLY A 124 31.26 -18.46 3.55
CA GLY A 124 30.71 -19.66 4.17
C GLY A 124 29.92 -19.34 5.44
N LYS A 125 30.51 -18.57 6.37
CA LYS A 125 29.84 -18.15 7.62
C LYS A 125 28.57 -17.35 7.34
N LEU A 126 28.65 -16.36 6.45
CA LEU A 126 27.52 -15.51 6.12
C LEU A 126 26.39 -16.28 5.43
N ARG A 127 26.71 -17.29 4.61
CA ARG A 127 25.71 -18.21 4.04
C ARG A 127 25.01 -19.05 5.12
N GLN A 128 25.74 -19.52 6.12
CA GLN A 128 25.12 -20.23 7.24
C GLN A 128 24.18 -19.33 8.04
N GLU A 129 24.58 -18.08 8.29
CA GLU A 129 23.68 -17.11 8.92
C GLU A 129 22.42 -16.85 8.09
N ILE A 130 22.55 -16.69 6.76
CA ILE A 130 21.40 -16.52 5.85
C ILE A 130 20.42 -17.70 5.97
N ILE A 131 20.92 -18.93 6.03
CA ILE A 131 20.09 -20.13 6.21
C ILE A 131 19.33 -20.07 7.55
N VAL A 132 19.99 -19.62 8.63
CA VAL A 132 19.34 -19.46 9.94
C VAL A 132 18.24 -18.39 9.89
N GLU A 133 18.46 -17.24 9.25
CA GLU A 133 17.43 -16.20 9.07
C GLU A 133 16.23 -16.74 8.27
N ARG A 134 16.48 -17.53 7.21
CA ARG A 134 15.41 -18.16 6.43
C ARG A 134 14.62 -19.18 7.23
N GLN A 135 15.28 -19.96 8.08
CA GLN A 135 14.59 -20.90 8.95
C GLN A 135 13.67 -20.16 9.94
N GLN A 136 14.09 -19.03 10.49
CA GLN A 136 13.25 -18.20 11.35
C GLN A 136 12.05 -17.61 10.61
N GLN A 137 12.24 -17.17 9.36
CA GLN A 137 11.14 -16.76 8.48
C GLN A 137 10.17 -17.93 8.22
N LEU A 138 10.67 -19.14 7.97
CA LEU A 138 9.84 -20.33 7.78
C LEU A 138 9.02 -20.67 9.03
N ASP A 139 9.64 -20.67 10.21
CA ASP A 139 8.95 -20.92 11.49
C ASP A 139 7.85 -19.87 11.76
N SER A 140 8.03 -18.65 11.25
CA SER A 140 7.04 -17.58 11.31
C SER A 140 5.90 -17.79 10.30
N CYS A 141 6.19 -18.38 9.13
CA CYS A 141 5.17 -18.78 8.15
C CYS A 141 4.24 -19.86 8.71
N GLU A 142 4.75 -20.77 9.54
CA GLU A 142 3.94 -21.82 10.20
C GLU A 142 2.94 -21.24 11.21
N LYS A 143 3.33 -20.15 11.87
CA LYS A 143 2.48 -19.36 12.75
C LYS A 143 1.72 -18.27 11.98
N GLN A 144 1.38 -18.58 10.73
CA GLN A 144 0.78 -17.69 9.75
C GLN A 144 -0.26 -16.76 10.39
N GLY A 145 -0.03 -15.45 10.27
CA GLY A 145 -0.94 -14.46 10.82
C GLY A 145 -2.32 -14.54 10.15
N PRO A 146 -3.42 -14.22 10.86
CA PRO A 146 -4.77 -14.32 10.33
C PRO A 146 -4.98 -13.52 9.04
N LEU A 147 -4.17 -12.48 8.83
CA LEU A 147 -4.22 -11.64 7.64
C LEU A 147 -3.78 -12.39 6.38
N MET A 148 -2.59 -12.98 6.37
CA MET A 148 -2.05 -13.64 5.19
C MET A 148 -2.82 -14.91 4.85
N THR A 149 -3.22 -15.70 5.86
CA THR A 149 -4.10 -16.86 5.65
C THR A 149 -5.38 -16.45 4.95
N ARG A 150 -6.03 -15.37 5.41
CA ARG A 150 -7.26 -14.87 4.77
C ARG A 150 -7.01 -14.32 3.39
N PHE A 151 -5.91 -13.59 3.17
CA PHE A 151 -5.56 -13.03 1.88
C PHE A 151 -5.35 -14.11 0.82
N ILE A 152 -4.49 -15.09 1.11
CA ILE A 152 -4.20 -16.22 0.21
C ILE A 152 -5.47 -17.03 -0.05
N LYS A 153 -6.27 -17.30 0.99
CA LYS A 153 -7.55 -17.99 0.83
C LYS A 153 -8.51 -17.22 -0.08
N SER A 154 -8.67 -15.91 0.14
CA SER A 154 -9.56 -15.07 -0.67
C SER A 154 -9.14 -15.08 -2.14
N LEU A 155 -7.83 -14.95 -2.40
CA LEU A 155 -7.30 -15.03 -3.75
C LEU A 155 -7.52 -16.41 -4.37
N THR A 156 -7.30 -17.49 -3.62
CA THR A 156 -7.51 -18.87 -4.09
C THR A 156 -8.99 -19.12 -4.44
N ASP A 157 -9.91 -18.66 -3.57
CA ASP A 157 -11.36 -18.85 -3.75
C ASP A 157 -11.89 -18.04 -4.95
N LEU A 158 -11.33 -16.85 -5.22
CA LEU A 158 -11.75 -15.97 -6.32
C LEU A 158 -10.99 -16.21 -7.63
N LEU A 159 -9.88 -16.96 -7.59
CA LEU A 159 -9.01 -17.23 -8.73
C LEU A 159 -9.69 -17.86 -9.96
N PRO A 160 -10.78 -18.63 -9.85
CA PRO A 160 -11.51 -19.13 -11.01
C PRO A 160 -12.17 -18.04 -11.86
N SER A 161 -12.41 -16.85 -11.31
CA SER A 161 -12.99 -15.70 -12.02
C SER A 161 -12.03 -14.53 -12.01
N ASP A 162 -11.37 -14.31 -13.16
CA ASP A 162 -10.44 -13.20 -13.37
C ASP A 162 -11.08 -11.83 -13.05
N ILE A 163 -12.38 -11.68 -13.38
CA ILE A 163 -13.17 -10.48 -13.07
C ILE A 163 -13.30 -10.30 -11.55
N GLN A 164 -13.74 -11.33 -10.82
CA GLN A 164 -13.92 -11.24 -9.37
C GLN A 164 -12.58 -11.01 -8.65
N CYS A 165 -11.52 -11.69 -9.09
CA CYS A 165 -10.18 -11.53 -8.54
C CYS A 165 -9.64 -10.10 -8.74
N GLY A 166 -9.76 -9.56 -9.96
CA GLY A 166 -9.36 -8.18 -10.26
C GLY A 166 -10.18 -7.14 -9.50
N LEU A 167 -11.49 -7.35 -9.39
CA LEU A 167 -12.38 -6.49 -8.58
C LEU A 167 -12.04 -6.56 -7.09
N PHE A 168 -11.68 -7.73 -6.56
CA PHE A 168 -11.31 -7.88 -5.16
C PHE A 168 -10.07 -7.07 -4.82
N ILE A 169 -9.03 -7.18 -5.64
CA ILE A 169 -7.80 -6.40 -5.48
C ILE A 169 -8.08 -4.91 -5.60
N SER A 170 -8.87 -4.50 -6.59
CA SER A 170 -9.28 -3.09 -6.75
C SER A 170 -10.00 -2.55 -5.52
N TRP A 171 -10.95 -3.30 -4.97
CA TRP A 171 -11.68 -2.93 -3.76
C TRP A 171 -10.76 -2.86 -2.54
N LEU A 172 -9.87 -3.83 -2.38
CA LEU A 172 -8.92 -3.84 -1.29
C LEU A 172 -8.00 -2.61 -1.34
N LYS A 173 -7.51 -2.21 -2.53
CA LYS A 173 -6.73 -0.96 -2.70
C LYS A 173 -7.50 0.26 -2.24
N ILE A 174 -8.75 0.40 -2.66
CA ILE A 174 -9.60 1.54 -2.32
C ILE A 174 -9.78 1.64 -0.80
N ILE A 175 -10.12 0.52 -0.15
CA ILE A 175 -10.40 0.53 1.29
C ILE A 175 -9.12 0.75 2.11
N LEU A 176 -7.99 0.16 1.69
CA LEU A 176 -6.68 0.42 2.29
C LEU A 176 -6.25 1.88 2.11
N ALA A 177 -6.49 2.49 0.96
CA ALA A 177 -6.22 3.90 0.70
C ALA A 177 -7.09 4.81 1.60
N GLU A 178 -8.36 4.47 1.81
CA GLU A 178 -9.24 5.21 2.72
C GLU A 178 -8.72 5.14 4.17
N ARG A 179 -8.35 3.94 4.64
CA ARG A 179 -7.74 3.74 5.96
C ARG A 179 -6.44 4.54 6.10
N THR A 180 -5.57 4.47 5.09
CA THR A 180 -4.31 5.23 5.05
C THR A 180 -4.58 6.73 5.14
N GLY A 181 -5.56 7.25 4.40
CA GLY A 181 -5.99 8.64 4.50
C GLY A 181 -6.41 9.05 5.91
N LYS A 182 -7.16 8.19 6.62
CA LYS A 182 -7.57 8.41 8.02
C LYS A 182 -6.37 8.44 8.97
N ILE A 183 -5.43 7.49 8.85
CA ILE A 183 -4.20 7.44 9.67
C ILE A 183 -3.37 8.71 9.47
N LEU A 184 -3.10 9.07 8.21
CA LEU A 184 -2.33 10.27 7.86
C LEU A 184 -3.03 11.56 8.31
N CYS A 185 -4.37 11.59 8.31
CA CYS A 185 -5.12 12.73 8.83
C CYS A 185 -4.95 12.88 10.35
N LYS A 186 -5.10 11.80 11.11
CA LYS A 186 -4.87 11.78 12.57
C LYS A 186 -3.46 12.20 12.93
N SER A 187 -2.47 11.68 12.19
CA SER A 187 -1.06 12.04 12.32
C SER A 187 -0.80 13.53 12.12
N LYS A 188 -1.29 14.11 11.02
CA LYS A 188 -1.18 15.55 10.74
C LYS A 188 -1.84 16.41 11.80
N GLN A 189 -3.00 15.99 12.32
CA GLN A 189 -3.68 16.68 13.41
C GLN A 189 -2.83 16.68 14.68
N LYS A 190 -2.31 15.51 15.08
CA LYS A 190 -1.44 15.36 16.24
C LYS A 190 -0.19 16.25 16.13
N HIS A 191 0.54 16.14 15.03
CA HIS A 191 1.71 16.99 14.76
C HIS A 191 1.39 18.49 14.82
N THR A 192 0.22 18.91 14.30
CA THR A 192 -0.21 20.32 14.38
C THR A 192 -0.51 20.77 15.81
N THR A 193 -1.11 19.88 16.62
CA THR A 193 -1.44 20.16 18.02
C THR A 193 -0.18 20.23 18.87
N ASP A 194 0.73 19.26 18.72
CA ASP A 194 1.99 19.18 19.45
C ASP A 194 2.88 20.40 19.15
N LEU A 195 2.98 20.79 17.87
CA LEU A 195 3.65 22.03 17.46
C LEU A 195 3.08 23.27 18.15
N ARG A 196 1.76 23.43 18.17
CA ARG A 196 1.12 24.60 18.79
C ARG A 196 1.32 24.64 20.29
N ALA A 197 1.26 23.48 20.96
CA ALA A 197 1.51 23.39 22.40
C ALA A 197 2.94 23.84 22.73
N LEU A 198 3.90 23.42 21.92
CA LEU A 198 5.30 23.79 22.08
C LEU A 198 5.56 25.28 21.77
N GLU A 199 5.00 25.82 20.68
CA GLU A 199 5.08 27.25 20.35
C GLU A 199 4.53 28.15 21.47
N ASN A 200 3.42 27.74 22.08
CA ASN A 200 2.81 28.45 23.21
C ASN A 200 3.66 28.36 24.49
N ALA A 201 4.24 27.20 24.79
CA ALA A 201 5.11 27.02 25.95
C ALA A 201 6.39 27.87 25.89
N LEU A 202 6.87 28.17 24.67
CA LEU A 202 8.14 28.85 24.44
C LEU A 202 8.01 30.35 24.16
N ASN A 203 6.81 30.94 24.22
CA ASN A 203 6.57 32.35 23.90
C ASN A 203 7.23 32.81 22.57
N LYS A 204 7.30 31.93 21.56
CA LYS A 204 7.95 32.14 20.24
C LYS A 204 9.49 32.22 20.22
N ASN A 205 10.19 31.92 21.31
CA ASN A 205 11.65 31.76 21.27
C ASN A 205 11.99 30.33 20.82
N VAL A 206 12.21 30.17 19.52
CA VAL A 206 12.64 28.90 18.93
C VAL A 206 14.17 28.91 18.81
N ASP A 207 14.84 28.10 19.60
CA ASP A 207 16.27 27.84 19.46
C ASP A 207 16.55 26.48 18.77
N GLU A 208 17.83 26.16 18.57
CA GLU A 208 18.25 24.93 17.90
C GLU A 208 17.85 23.65 18.66
N SER A 209 17.76 23.71 19.99
CA SER A 209 17.37 22.56 20.82
C SER A 209 15.90 22.19 20.60
N VAL A 210 15.05 23.21 20.48
CA VAL A 210 13.62 23.06 20.18
C VAL A 210 13.41 22.48 18.78
N LEU A 211 14.17 22.93 17.79
CA LEU A 211 14.12 22.38 16.43
C LEU A 211 14.47 20.89 16.39
N LYS A 212 15.47 20.45 17.16
CA LYS A 212 15.84 19.02 17.28
C LYS A 212 14.72 18.18 17.91
N LEU A 213 14.07 18.70 18.95
CA LEU A 213 12.91 18.03 19.58
C LEU A 213 11.75 17.86 18.59
N LEU A 214 11.44 18.90 17.81
CA LEU A 214 10.38 18.84 16.80
C LEU A 214 10.69 17.85 15.67
N GLN A 215 11.93 17.82 15.19
CA GLN A 215 12.35 16.84 14.20
C GLN A 215 12.23 15.42 14.74
N HIS A 216 12.62 15.20 16.00
CA HIS A 216 12.48 13.91 16.65
C HIS A 216 11.02 13.50 16.84
N GLU A 217 10.15 14.40 17.29
CA GLU A 217 8.72 14.11 17.46
C GLU A 217 8.04 13.80 16.12
N LYS A 218 8.34 14.59 15.09
CA LYS A 218 7.87 14.33 13.73
C LYS A 218 8.31 12.94 13.26
N TYR A 219 9.58 12.60 13.42
CA TYR A 219 10.12 11.28 13.09
C TYR A 219 9.38 10.15 13.82
N GLN A 220 9.08 10.32 15.11
CA GLN A 220 8.30 9.35 15.90
C GLN A 220 6.84 9.22 15.41
N ILE A 221 6.22 10.32 14.98
CA ILE A 221 4.88 10.30 14.38
C ILE A 221 4.91 9.58 13.02
N ASP A 222 5.87 9.91 12.16
CA ASP A 222 6.00 9.33 10.82
C ASP A 222 6.26 7.81 10.90
N ASN A 223 7.13 7.37 11.81
CA ASN A 223 7.37 5.93 12.04
C ASN A 223 6.11 5.19 12.50
N ARG A 224 5.39 5.71 13.49
CA ARG A 224 4.12 5.10 13.96
C ARG A 224 3.10 5.00 12.83
N CYS A 225 3.02 6.01 11.96
CA CYS A 225 2.14 5.95 10.79
C CYS A 225 2.55 4.85 9.83
N SER A 226 3.84 4.74 9.52
CA SER A 226 4.37 3.71 8.63
C SER A 226 4.08 2.29 9.14
N ASP A 227 4.15 2.10 10.47
CA ASP A 227 3.87 0.83 11.15
C ASP A 227 2.38 0.48 11.17
N GLU A 228 1.48 1.46 10.98
CA GLU A 228 0.03 1.22 10.91
C GLU A 228 -0.48 1.06 9.47
N ILE A 229 0.18 1.68 8.49
CA ILE A 229 -0.26 1.72 7.09
C ILE A 229 0.09 0.41 6.39
N ILE A 230 -0.92 -0.33 5.93
CA ILE A 230 -0.76 -1.56 5.14
C ILE A 230 -1.31 -1.29 3.73
N GLY A 231 -0.55 -1.70 2.73
CA GLY A 231 -0.93 -1.64 1.32
C GLY A 231 -0.88 -3.02 0.68
N ILE A 232 -1.33 -3.13 -0.57
CA ILE A 232 -1.34 -4.42 -1.29
C ILE A 232 0.08 -4.86 -1.61
N GLU A 233 0.96 -3.92 -1.95
CA GLU A 233 2.37 -4.17 -2.17
C GLU A 233 3.00 -4.90 -0.98
N HIS A 234 2.65 -4.51 0.24
CA HIS A 234 3.09 -5.19 1.45
C HIS A 234 2.56 -6.63 1.52
N LEU A 235 1.28 -6.89 1.22
CA LEU A 235 0.72 -8.25 1.24
C LEU A 235 1.38 -9.16 0.20
N LEU A 236 1.60 -8.65 -1.02
CA LEU A 236 2.26 -9.39 -2.10
C LEU A 236 3.73 -9.65 -1.78
N ARG A 237 4.40 -8.70 -1.13
CA ARG A 237 5.79 -8.84 -0.67
C ARG A 237 5.92 -9.91 0.42
N GLU A 238 5.00 -9.93 1.38
CA GLU A 238 4.93 -10.99 2.40
C GLU A 238 4.80 -12.37 1.76
N MET A 239 3.90 -12.49 0.78
CA MET A 239 3.69 -13.72 0.01
C MET A 239 4.97 -14.18 -0.71
N GLY A 240 5.74 -13.24 -1.27
CA GLY A 240 7.05 -13.55 -1.86
C GLY A 240 8.07 -14.02 -0.83
N GLN A 241 8.11 -13.40 0.36
CA GLN A 241 8.98 -13.87 1.46
C GLN A 241 8.59 -15.25 1.97
N MET A 242 7.29 -15.56 2.04
CA MET A 242 6.81 -16.91 2.36
C MET A 242 7.32 -17.93 1.35
N TYR A 243 7.20 -17.64 0.05
CA TYR A 243 7.70 -18.54 -1.00
C TYR A 243 9.21 -18.77 -0.90
N GLU A 244 10.00 -17.71 -0.77
CA GLU A 244 11.46 -17.85 -0.69
C GLU A 244 11.91 -18.58 0.58
N ALA A 245 11.24 -18.37 1.71
CA ALA A 245 11.53 -19.12 2.93
C ALA A 245 11.23 -20.62 2.77
N VAL A 246 10.10 -20.98 2.16
CA VAL A 246 9.74 -22.40 1.94
C VAL A 246 10.71 -23.09 0.99
N ILE A 247 11.09 -22.44 -0.12
CA ILE A 247 11.95 -23.05 -1.13
C ILE A 247 13.43 -23.16 -0.69
N GLU A 248 13.94 -22.17 0.06
CA GLU A 248 15.36 -22.15 0.47
C GLU A 248 15.65 -23.00 1.71
N CYS A 249 14.64 -23.31 2.52
CA CYS A 249 14.85 -24.11 3.73
C CYS A 249 14.76 -25.63 3.52
N GLU A 250 14.33 -26.12 2.34
CA GLU A 250 14.19 -27.55 1.94
C GLU A 250 13.57 -28.52 2.99
N ALA A 251 13.06 -27.99 4.10
CA ALA A 251 12.59 -28.74 5.26
C ALA A 251 11.17 -29.20 5.02
N ARG A 252 11.07 -30.35 4.33
CA ARG A 252 10.01 -31.38 4.30
C ARG A 252 8.88 -31.22 5.33
N LYS A 253 8.06 -30.19 5.19
CA LYS A 253 6.77 -30.05 5.87
C LYS A 253 5.71 -30.02 4.79
N ASP A 254 5.07 -31.17 4.58
CA ASP A 254 4.12 -31.43 3.48
C ASP A 254 3.00 -30.37 3.42
N ASN A 255 2.64 -29.78 4.55
CA ASN A 255 1.61 -28.74 4.65
C ASN A 255 2.00 -27.39 4.02
N LEU A 256 3.29 -27.06 3.90
CA LEU A 256 3.75 -25.80 3.27
C LEU A 256 4.11 -25.98 1.80
N GLN A 257 4.28 -27.23 1.33
CA GLN A 257 4.61 -27.52 -0.06
C GLN A 257 3.52 -27.03 -1.04
N VAL A 258 2.27 -27.01 -0.60
CA VAL A 258 1.15 -26.45 -1.39
C VAL A 258 1.40 -25.01 -1.80
N TYR A 259 2.11 -24.23 -0.98
CA TYR A 259 2.41 -22.83 -1.28
C TYR A 259 3.43 -22.65 -2.41
N LEU A 260 4.27 -23.65 -2.69
CA LEU A 260 5.23 -23.57 -3.79
C LEU A 260 4.55 -23.53 -5.16
N ASP A 261 3.36 -24.11 -5.29
CA ASP A 261 2.58 -24.04 -6.52
C ASP A 261 1.54 -22.91 -6.47
N VAL A 262 0.83 -22.79 -5.35
CA VAL A 262 -0.29 -21.85 -5.20
C VAL A 262 0.18 -20.39 -5.25
N LEU A 263 1.23 -20.03 -4.51
CA LEU A 263 1.62 -18.61 -4.40
C LEU A 263 2.12 -18.04 -5.74
N PRO A 264 3.05 -18.71 -6.46
CA PRO A 264 3.46 -18.22 -7.78
C PRO A 264 2.31 -18.17 -8.79
N THR A 265 1.36 -19.11 -8.71
CA THR A 265 0.18 -19.14 -9.60
C THR A 265 -0.75 -17.95 -9.35
N ILE A 266 -1.04 -17.66 -8.08
CA ILE A 266 -1.82 -16.46 -7.69
C ILE A 266 -1.11 -15.21 -8.20
N ALA A 267 0.19 -15.08 -7.93
CA ALA A 267 0.97 -13.92 -8.32
C ALA A 267 1.02 -13.71 -9.84
N ALA A 268 1.19 -14.79 -10.61
CA ALA A 268 1.19 -14.74 -12.06
C ALA A 268 -0.15 -14.27 -12.63
N LYS A 269 -1.27 -14.75 -12.07
CA LYS A 269 -2.61 -14.27 -12.47
C LYS A 269 -2.81 -12.80 -12.17
N LEU A 270 -2.43 -12.35 -10.97
CA LEU A 270 -2.47 -10.92 -10.63
C LEU A 270 -1.63 -10.08 -11.59
N PHE A 271 -0.43 -10.55 -11.93
CA PHE A 271 0.45 -9.89 -12.90
C PHE A 271 -0.22 -9.76 -14.28
N ILE A 272 -0.87 -10.82 -14.77
CA ILE A 272 -1.63 -10.81 -16.03
C ILE A 272 -2.83 -9.84 -15.97
N LEU A 273 -3.46 -9.70 -14.81
CA LEU A 273 -4.52 -8.72 -14.55
C LEU A 273 -4.01 -7.27 -14.44
N GLY A 274 -2.70 -7.04 -14.62
CA GLY A 274 -2.09 -5.71 -14.60
C GLY A 274 -1.68 -5.23 -13.21
N GLU A 275 -1.63 -6.11 -12.21
CA GLU A 275 -1.18 -5.76 -10.87
C GLU A 275 0.35 -5.62 -10.83
N PRO A 276 0.88 -4.44 -10.47
CA PRO A 276 2.32 -4.23 -10.42
C PRO A 276 2.94 -4.99 -9.25
N PHE A 277 4.04 -5.69 -9.52
CA PHE A 277 4.87 -6.31 -8.49
C PHE A 277 6.03 -5.37 -8.12
N GLU A 278 6.14 -5.08 -6.84
CA GLU A 278 7.26 -4.32 -6.32
C GLU A 278 8.52 -5.21 -6.29
N LEU A 279 9.49 -4.87 -7.13
CA LEU A 279 10.74 -5.63 -7.27
C LEU A 279 11.78 -5.26 -6.22
N LEU A 280 11.70 -4.05 -5.67
CA LEU A 280 12.64 -3.48 -4.73
C LEU A 280 11.87 -2.61 -3.74
N ASP A 281 12.04 -2.84 -2.45
CA ASP A 281 11.63 -1.89 -1.42
C ASP A 281 12.64 -0.75 -1.35
N GLY A 282 12.20 0.49 -1.20
CA GLY A 282 13.09 1.62 -0.96
C GLY A 282 13.99 1.44 0.26
N ASP A 283 13.53 0.67 1.25
CA ASP A 283 14.26 0.40 2.49
C ASP A 283 15.10 -0.89 2.47
N VAL A 284 15.02 -1.68 1.38
CA VAL A 284 15.64 -3.00 1.30
C VAL A 284 16.42 -3.16 0.00
N MET A 285 17.73 -3.43 0.16
CA MET A 285 18.68 -3.51 -0.96
C MET A 285 18.78 -4.92 -1.57
N ASN A 286 17.66 -5.63 -1.71
CA ASN A 286 17.62 -6.98 -2.27
C ASN A 286 16.38 -7.18 -3.14
N VAL A 287 16.58 -7.83 -4.28
CA VAL A 287 15.50 -8.21 -5.21
C VAL A 287 15.24 -9.71 -5.01
N PRO A 288 13.99 -10.13 -4.74
CA PRO A 288 13.65 -11.54 -4.50
C PRO A 288 13.63 -12.33 -5.83
N LEU A 289 14.81 -12.62 -6.37
CA LEU A 289 14.97 -13.21 -7.69
C LEU A 289 14.38 -14.63 -7.78
N ILE A 290 14.37 -15.38 -6.69
CA ILE A 290 13.81 -16.74 -6.67
C ILE A 290 12.29 -16.67 -6.82
N TRP A 291 11.65 -15.76 -6.08
CA TRP A 291 10.23 -15.46 -6.22
C TRP A 291 9.88 -14.97 -7.63
N ILE A 292 10.59 -13.97 -8.16
CA ILE A 292 10.30 -13.38 -9.48
C ILE A 292 10.41 -14.44 -10.58
N LYS A 293 11.44 -15.28 -10.55
CA LYS A 293 11.61 -16.38 -11.52
C LYS A 293 10.42 -17.35 -11.48
N ALA A 294 9.93 -17.69 -10.29
CA ALA A 294 8.80 -18.58 -10.13
C ALA A 294 7.50 -17.98 -10.70
N VAL A 295 7.25 -16.70 -10.42
CA VAL A 295 6.09 -15.96 -10.95
C VAL A 295 6.16 -15.87 -12.48
N LEU A 296 7.30 -15.46 -13.04
CA LEU A 296 7.47 -15.33 -14.49
C LEU A 296 7.33 -16.68 -15.19
N LYS A 297 7.85 -17.77 -14.61
CA LYS A 297 7.63 -19.11 -15.12
C LYS A 297 6.13 -19.44 -15.20
N LYS A 298 5.38 -19.19 -14.12
CA LYS A 298 3.92 -19.39 -14.11
C LYS A 298 3.19 -18.49 -15.10
N VAL A 299 3.64 -17.26 -15.32
CA VAL A 299 3.08 -16.37 -16.36
C VAL A 299 3.26 -17.01 -17.74
N THR A 300 4.47 -17.51 -18.05
CA THR A 300 4.74 -18.22 -19.31
C THR A 300 3.85 -19.47 -19.45
N ASP A 301 3.73 -20.27 -18.38
CA ASP A 301 2.89 -21.47 -18.38
C ASP A 301 1.41 -21.12 -18.65
N ILE A 302 0.89 -20.04 -18.06
CA ILE A 302 -0.52 -19.60 -18.20
C ILE A 302 -0.79 -19.01 -19.60
N LEU A 303 0.10 -18.18 -20.11
CA LEU A 303 -0.06 -17.55 -21.43
C LEU A 303 0.22 -18.53 -22.58
N GLY A 304 0.79 -19.69 -22.25
CA GLY A 304 1.33 -20.65 -23.20
C GLY A 304 2.67 -20.16 -23.76
N ASP A 305 3.52 -21.11 -24.13
CA ASP A 305 4.76 -20.83 -24.85
C ASP A 305 4.43 -20.42 -26.30
N LYS A 306 3.86 -19.22 -26.47
CA LYS A 306 3.81 -18.57 -27.77
C LYS A 306 5.23 -18.08 -28.02
N GLY A 307 6.05 -18.97 -28.58
CA GLY A 307 7.37 -18.64 -29.10
C GLY A 307 7.24 -17.48 -30.08
N TYR A 308 7.34 -16.26 -29.58
CA TYR A 308 7.61 -15.08 -30.38
C TYR A 308 9.08 -15.22 -30.78
N LEU A 309 9.31 -15.89 -31.92
CA LEU A 309 10.45 -15.83 -32.84
C LEU A 309 10.52 -17.16 -33.62
N GLN A 310 9.69 -17.28 -34.66
CA GLN A 310 10.02 -18.00 -35.89
C GLN A 310 9.87 -17.03 -37.05
#